data_AF-G9KVQ4-F1
#
_entry.id   AF-G9KVQ4-F1
#
_cell.length_a   1.000
_cell.length_b   1.000
_cell.length_c   1.000
_cell.angle_alpha   90.00
_cell.angle_beta   90.00
_cell.angle_gamma   90.00
#
_symmetry.space_group_name_H-M   'P 1'
#
loop_
_entity.id
_entity.type
_entity.pdbx_description
1 polymer ?
#
loop_
_entity_poly.entity_id
_entity_poly.type
_entity_poly.pdbx_seq_one_letter_code
_entity_poly.pdbx_strand_id
1 'polypeptide(L)'
;EKKLMNFHQNLQDITEDQLSLASIHYMRSHYQEAIDIYKRILLDNREYLALNVYVALCYYKLDYYDVSQEVLAVYLQQIPDSTIALNLKA
;
A
#
# COMPACT_ATOMS: atom_id res chain seq x y z
N GLU A 1 -8.27 21.07 1.04
CA GLU A 1 -8.79 20.22 -0.06
C GLU A 1 -8.48 20.71 -1.48
N LYS A 2 -8.94 21.90 -1.91
CA LYS A 2 -8.81 22.33 -3.33
C LYS A 2 -7.39 22.26 -3.92
N LYS A 3 -6.36 22.67 -3.17
CA LYS A 3 -4.96 22.58 -3.63
C LYS A 3 -4.49 21.13 -3.81
N LEU A 4 -4.91 20.22 -2.92
CA LEU A 4 -4.57 18.80 -2.99
C LEU A 4 -5.18 18.13 -4.23
N MET A 5 -6.41 18.51 -4.59
CA MET A 5 -7.07 18.03 -5.80
C MET A 5 -6.41 18.54 -7.09
N ASN A 6 -5.87 19.76 -7.10
CA ASN A 6 -5.11 20.26 -8.25
C ASN A 6 -3.80 19.50 -8.46
N PHE A 7 -3.08 19.13 -7.39
CA PHE A 7 -1.87 18.31 -7.53
C PHE A 7 -2.20 16.90 -8.03
N HIS A 8 -3.31 16.33 -7.57
CA HIS A 8 -3.79 15.03 -8.04
C HIS A 8 -4.06 15.00 -9.56
N GLN A 9 -4.56 16.10 -10.14
CA GLN A 9 -4.79 16.21 -11.59
C GLN A 9 -3.51 16.28 -12.42
N ASN A 10 -2.37 16.58 -11.81
CA ASN A 10 -1.07 16.67 -12.49
C ASN A 10 -0.22 15.40 -12.36
N LEU A 11 -0.73 14.38 -11.67
CA LEU A 11 -0.01 13.12 -11.50
C LEU A 11 0.14 12.44 -12.86
N GLN A 12 1.38 12.08 -13.18
CA GLN A 12 1.74 11.34 -14.38
C GLN A 12 1.72 9.84 -14.11
N ASP A 13 1.84 9.04 -15.16
CA ASP A 13 1.94 7.58 -15.06
C ASP A 13 3.38 7.14 -14.74
N ILE A 14 3.98 7.78 -13.72
CA ILE A 14 5.28 7.41 -13.16
C ILE A 14 5.09 6.88 -11.74
N THR A 15 5.99 5.99 -11.31
CA THR A 15 5.81 5.21 -10.08
C THR A 15 5.64 6.09 -8.84
N GLU A 16 6.40 7.17 -8.70
CA GLU A 16 6.35 8.08 -7.56
C GLU A 16 4.99 8.78 -7.42
N ASP A 17 4.41 9.18 -8.54
CA ASP A 17 3.10 9.82 -8.59
C ASP A 17 1.98 8.81 -8.23
N GLN A 18 2.10 7.58 -8.72
CA GLN A 18 1.16 6.50 -8.38
C GLN A 18 1.26 6.09 -6.90
N LEU A 19 2.45 6.08 -6.31
CA LEU A 19 2.62 5.85 -4.86
C LEU A 19 1.97 6.96 -4.02
N SER A 20 2.12 8.21 -4.47
CA SER A 20 1.45 9.37 -3.85
C SER A 20 -0.07 9.26 -3.96
N LEU A 21 -0.57 8.85 -5.12
CA LEU A 21 -1.98 8.60 -5.37
C LEU A 21 -2.56 7.52 -4.45
N ALA A 22 -1.91 6.36 -4.36
CA ALA A 22 -2.32 5.26 -3.48
C ALA A 22 -2.36 5.70 -2.01
N SER A 23 -1.38 6.49 -1.58
CA SER A 23 -1.34 7.05 -0.22
C SER A 23 -2.51 8.00 0.05
N ILE A 24 -2.89 8.83 -0.92
CA ILE A 24 -4.09 9.70 -0.83
C ILE A 24 -5.36 8.86 -0.72
N HIS A 25 -5.49 7.78 -1.50
CA HIS A 25 -6.62 6.85 -1.40
C HIS A 25 -6.68 6.22 0.00
N TYR A 26 -5.57 5.71 0.51
CA TYR A 26 -5.49 5.17 1.86
C TYR A 26 -5.92 6.18 2.94
N MET A 27 -5.43 7.43 2.87
CA MET A 27 -5.78 8.49 3.82
C MET A 27 -7.26 8.89 3.78
N ARG A 28 -7.94 8.65 2.65
CA ARG A 28 -9.37 8.91 2.46
C ARG A 28 -10.24 7.69 2.73
N SER A 29 -9.66 6.62 3.27
CA SER A 29 -10.33 5.33 3.48
C SER A 29 -10.80 4.63 2.19
N HIS A 30 -10.27 5.03 1.04
CA HIS A 30 -10.48 4.37 -0.26
C HIS A 30 -9.47 3.22 -0.39
N TYR A 31 -9.58 2.22 0.50
CA TYR A 31 -8.55 1.20 0.66
C TYR A 31 -8.46 0.25 -0.54
N GLN A 32 -9.57 -0.04 -1.21
CA GLN A 32 -9.56 -0.92 -2.38
C GLN A 32 -8.80 -0.28 -3.54
N GLU A 33 -9.03 1.01 -3.79
CA GLU A 33 -8.31 1.76 -4.81
C GLU A 33 -6.81 1.87 -4.49
N ALA A 34 -6.45 2.05 -3.22
CA ALA A 34 -5.06 2.02 -2.79
C ALA A 34 -4.41 0.65 -3.06
N ILE A 35 -5.09 -0.45 -2.73
CA ILE A 35 -4.63 -1.82 -2.99
C ILE A 35 -4.37 -2.03 -4.48
N ASP A 36 -5.31 -1.63 -5.34
CA ASP A 36 -5.22 -1.85 -6.78
C ASP A 36 -3.99 -1.15 -7.37
N ILE A 37 -3.70 0.08 -6.93
CA ILE A 37 -2.51 0.82 -7.36
C ILE A 37 -1.23 0.17 -6.84
N TYR A 38 -1.14 -0.17 -5.55
CA TYR A 38 0.05 -0.80 -4.99
C TYR A 38 0.35 -2.16 -5.65
N LYS A 39 -0.68 -2.98 -5.88
CA LYS A 39 -0.53 -4.27 -6.58
C LYS A 39 -0.07 -4.10 -8.02
N ARG A 40 -0.60 -3.09 -8.74
CA ARG A 40 -0.14 -2.80 -10.11
C ARG A 40 1.34 -2.43 -10.13
N ILE A 41 1.81 -1.57 -9.22
CA ILE A 41 3.24 -1.22 -9.13
C ILE A 41 4.11 -2.46 -8.82
N LEU A 42 3.63 -3.35 -7.94
CA LEU A 42 4.32 -4.60 -7.60
C LEU A 42 4.45 -5.58 -8.76
N LEU A 43 3.55 -5.55 -9.75
CA LEU A 43 3.66 -6.42 -10.94
C LEU A 43 4.92 -6.10 -11.73
N ASP A 44 5.25 -4.82 -11.84
CA ASP A 44 6.39 -4.32 -12.62
C ASP A 44 7.67 -4.19 -11.77
N ASN A 45 7.55 -3.99 -10.45
CA ASN A 45 8.66 -3.74 -9.52
C ASN A 45 8.60 -4.69 -8.31
N ARG A 46 8.86 -5.98 -8.55
CA ARG A 46 8.71 -7.04 -7.53
C ARG A 46 9.62 -6.86 -6.31
N GLU A 47 10.71 -6.11 -6.47
CA GLU A 47 11.66 -5.76 -5.43
C GLU A 47 11.14 -4.70 -4.44
N TYR A 48 10.00 -4.04 -4.72
CA TYR A 48 9.39 -3.05 -3.82
C TYR A 48 8.63 -3.72 -2.68
N LEU A 49 9.35 -4.54 -1.91
CA LEU A 49 8.80 -5.41 -0.87
C LEU A 49 7.93 -4.66 0.14
N ALA A 50 8.29 -3.41 0.48
CA ALA A 50 7.54 -2.58 1.42
C ALA A 50 6.08 -2.32 0.98
N LEU A 51 5.76 -2.40 -0.31
CA LEU A 51 4.38 -2.28 -0.80
C LEU A 51 3.47 -3.40 -0.28
N ASN A 52 4.01 -4.58 0.02
CA ASN A 52 3.23 -5.64 0.67
C ASN A 52 2.77 -5.22 2.07
N VAL A 53 3.55 -4.44 2.82
CA VAL A 53 3.11 -3.89 4.12
C VAL A 53 1.96 -2.90 3.93
N TYR A 54 2.04 -2.03 2.92
CA TYR A 54 0.96 -1.08 2.63
C TYR A 54 -0.33 -1.77 2.15
N VAL A 55 -0.22 -2.81 1.32
CA VAL A 55 -1.36 -3.65 0.91
C VAL A 55 -1.96 -4.37 2.12
N ALA A 56 -1.12 -4.94 3.00
CA ALA A 56 -1.58 -5.57 4.24
C ALA A 56 -2.31 -4.58 5.16
N LEU A 57 -1.82 -3.34 5.30
CA LEU A 57 -2.51 -2.28 6.05
C LEU A 57 -3.89 -1.98 5.47
N CYS A 58 -4.02 -1.90 4.14
CA CYS A 58 -5.31 -1.67 3.50
C CYS A 58 -6.28 -2.82 3.79
N TYR A 59 -5.83 -4.08 3.68
CA TYR A 59 -6.65 -5.24 4.01
C TYR A 59 -7.07 -5.27 5.47
N TYR A 60 -6.17 -4.93 6.39
CA TYR A 60 -6.49 -4.79 7.81
C TYR A 60 -7.58 -3.75 8.04
N LYS A 61 -7.49 -2.59 7.37
CA LYS A 61 -8.49 -1.51 7.47
C LYS A 61 -9.86 -1.86 6.86
N LEU A 62 -9.91 -2.89 6.01
CA LEU A 62 -11.14 -3.46 5.44
C LEU A 62 -11.67 -4.67 6.24
N ASP A 63 -11.10 -4.96 7.41
CA ASP A 63 -11.41 -6.13 8.24
C ASP A 63 -11.11 -7.49 7.57
N TYR A 64 -10.30 -7.51 6.51
CA TYR A 64 -9.81 -8.75 5.86
C TYR A 64 -8.52 -9.21 6.52
N TYR A 65 -8.61 -9.58 7.78
CA TYR A 65 -7.46 -9.89 8.64
C TYR A 65 -6.63 -11.07 8.12
N ASP A 66 -7.26 -12.16 7.68
CA ASP A 66 -6.53 -13.34 7.17
C ASP A 66 -5.69 -12.98 5.94
N VAL A 67 -6.29 -12.27 4.98
CA VAL A 67 -5.62 -11.81 3.76
C VAL A 67 -4.51 -10.80 4.09
N SER A 68 -4.73 -9.93 5.07
CA SER A 68 -3.71 -9.00 5.55
C SER A 68 -2.47 -9.74 6.06
N GLN A 69 -2.65 -10.78 6.88
CA GLN A 69 -1.55 -11.57 7.44
C GLN A 69 -0.82 -12.39 6.38
N GLU A 70 -1.54 -12.96 5.40
CA GLU A 70 -0.92 -13.67 4.26
C GLU A 70 0.00 -12.75 3.45
N VAL A 71 -0.47 -11.55 3.10
CA VAL A 71 0.34 -10.57 2.37
C VAL A 71 1.52 -10.09 3.21
N LEU A 72 1.31 -9.83 4.50
CA LEU A 72 2.35 -9.39 5.42
C LEU A 72 3.46 -10.45 5.58
N ALA A 73 3.11 -11.74 5.54
CA ALA A 73 4.06 -12.84 5.63
C ALA A 73 5.07 -12.83 4.46
N VAL A 74 4.66 -12.43 3.26
CA VAL A 74 5.57 -12.30 2.10
C VAL A 74 6.70 -11.31 2.41
N TYR A 75 6.37 -10.18 3.05
CA TYR A 75 7.35 -9.19 3.46
C TYR A 75 8.23 -9.69 4.63
N LEU A 76 7.63 -10.29 5.65
CA LEU A 76 8.35 -10.81 6.82
C LEU A 76 9.30 -11.97 6.50
N GLN A 77 9.04 -12.75 5.44
CA GLN A 77 10.00 -13.77 4.97
C GLN A 77 11.33 -13.16 4.54
N GLN A 78 11.31 -11.92 4.03
CA GLN A 78 12.51 -11.20 3.57
C GLN A 78 13.09 -10.30 4.67
N ILE A 79 12.22 -9.66 5.47
CA ILE A 79 12.60 -8.69 6.49
C ILE A 79 11.91 -9.03 7.83
N PRO A 80 12.36 -10.08 8.53
CA PRO A 80 11.68 -10.63 9.71
C PRO A 80 11.66 -9.67 10.91
N ASP A 81 12.65 -8.80 11.03
CA ASP A 81 12.82 -7.88 12.18
C ASP A 81 12.19 -6.49 11.95
N SER A 82 11.38 -6.35 10.89
CA SER A 82 10.74 -5.07 10.58
C SER A 82 9.71 -4.68 11.63
N THR A 83 9.98 -3.60 12.35
CA THR A 83 9.14 -3.14 13.48
C THR A 83 7.71 -2.82 13.05
N ILE A 84 7.52 -2.21 11.88
CA ILE A 84 6.18 -1.91 11.34
C ILE A 84 5.40 -3.19 11.02
N ALA A 85 6.06 -4.19 10.43
CA ALA A 85 5.40 -5.44 10.06
C ALA A 85 5.08 -6.28 11.29
N LEU A 86 5.98 -6.35 12.27
CA LEU A 86 5.73 -7.01 13.55
C LEU A 86 4.58 -6.34 14.33
N ASN A 87 4.48 -5.01 14.28
CA ASN A 87 3.37 -4.29 14.90
C ASN A 87 2.02 -4.56 14.22
N LEU A 88 1.99 -4.74 12.90
CA LEU A 88 0.75 -5.08 12.18
C LEU A 88 0.35 -6.57 12.32
N LYS A 89 1.32 -7.43 12.64
CA LYS A 89 1.09 -8.86 12.88
C LYS A 89 0.39 -9.12 14.22
N ALA A 90 0.59 -8.26 15.21
CA ALA A 90 0.08 -8.38 16.58
C ALA A 90 -1.44 -8.16 16.66
#